data_AF-A0A8D1XAL7-F1
#
_entry.id   AF-A0A8D1XAL7-F1
#
_cell.length_a   1.000
_cell.length_b   1.000
_cell.length_c   1.000
_cell.angle_alpha   90.00
_cell.angle_beta   90.00
_cell.angle_gamma   90.00
#
_symmetry.space_group_name_H-M   'P 1'
#
loop_
_entity.id
_entity.type
_entity.pdbx_description
1 polymer ?
#
loop_
_entity_poly.entity_id
_entity_poly.type
_entity_poly.pdbx_seq_one_letter_code
_entity_poly.pdbx_strand_id
1 'polypeptide(L)'
;MGDPFIRHIALLGFEKRFVPSQHYVYMFLVKWQDLSEKLVYRRFTEIYEFHKTLKQMFPIEAGDITPENRIIPHLPAPRWFDGQRVAESRQGTLSEYCSALMSLPVKISRCPHFLNFFKVRPDDLKLPADSQVKKPETYLMARDGKNNIADITGPIILQTYRAIASYEKNSRSEMTLATGDVVDVVEKNENGWWFCQMKTKRGWVPASYLEPLDSPDESEDPEPNYEGEPYVTIKSYTALLEDEVSLEQGETIEVIHKLLDGWWVVRKEDITGYFPSMYLQKAGQDVAEAQSKIKSRGAPPRRSSIHNAHSIHQRSRKRISQDAYRRNSVRFLQQRQRQPRSGPQRAGNPLLTTNCKKEKLSEDNAVYNCIKTRKYLE
;
A
#
# COMPACT_ATOMS: atom_id res chain seq x y z
N MET A 1 -14.46 1.67 -40.48
CA MET A 1 -13.75 0.76 -39.56
C MET A 1 -14.05 1.26 -38.15
N GLY A 2 -14.56 0.42 -37.26
CA GLY A 2 -14.92 0.83 -35.89
C GLY A 2 -13.69 1.09 -35.01
N ASP A 3 -13.86 1.91 -33.97
CA ASP A 3 -12.79 2.24 -33.03
C ASP A 3 -12.21 0.98 -32.37
N PRO A 4 -10.87 0.85 -32.28
CA PRO A 4 -10.22 -0.32 -31.69
C PRO A 4 -10.66 -0.54 -30.25
N PHE A 5 -11.17 -1.75 -29.96
CA PHE A 5 -11.50 -2.17 -28.60
C PHE A 5 -11.03 -3.59 -28.31
N ILE A 6 -10.92 -3.90 -27.03
CA ILE A 6 -10.52 -5.21 -26.54
C ILE A 6 -11.77 -6.06 -26.32
N ARG A 7 -11.79 -7.27 -26.90
CA ARG A 7 -12.89 -8.23 -26.75
C ARG A 7 -12.73 -9.11 -25.53
N HIS A 8 -11.49 -9.46 -25.20
CA HIS A 8 -11.19 -10.37 -24.11
C HIS A 8 -9.77 -10.17 -23.60
N ILE A 9 -9.58 -10.32 -22.29
CA ILE A 9 -8.28 -10.32 -21.61
C ILE A 9 -8.25 -11.58 -20.75
N ALA A 10 -7.26 -12.42 -20.96
CA ALA A 10 -6.99 -13.57 -20.11
C ALA A 10 -5.63 -13.39 -19.43
N LEU A 11 -5.57 -13.55 -18.11
CA LEU A 11 -4.29 -13.71 -17.43
C LEU A 11 -3.84 -15.17 -17.60
N LEU A 12 -2.69 -15.38 -18.22
CA LEU A 12 -2.15 -16.73 -18.46
C LEU A 12 -1.25 -17.22 -17.32
N GLY A 13 -0.57 -16.28 -16.65
CA GLY A 13 0.58 -16.61 -15.85
C GLY A 13 1.34 -15.39 -15.35
N PHE A 14 2.49 -15.63 -14.76
CA PHE A 14 3.53 -14.62 -14.57
C PHE A 14 4.90 -15.22 -14.91
N GLU A 15 5.83 -14.36 -15.32
CA GLU A 15 7.23 -14.70 -15.49
C GLU A 15 8.05 -14.01 -14.42
N LYS A 16 9.01 -14.74 -13.87
CA LYS A 16 10.10 -14.18 -13.10
C LYS A 16 11.26 -13.87 -14.04
N ARG A 17 11.60 -12.59 -14.16
CA ARG A 17 12.69 -12.08 -14.99
C ARG A 17 13.85 -11.65 -14.09
N PHE A 18 15.07 -11.73 -14.60
CA PHE A 18 16.30 -11.45 -13.85
C PHE A 18 17.05 -10.18 -14.30
N VAL A 19 16.64 -9.59 -15.42
CA VAL A 19 17.29 -8.42 -16.05
C VAL A 19 16.26 -7.32 -16.26
N PRO A 20 16.51 -6.05 -15.88
CA PRO A 20 17.76 -5.52 -15.32
C PRO A 20 18.00 -5.90 -13.85
N SER A 21 16.94 -6.24 -13.12
CA SER A 21 16.96 -6.82 -11.77
C SER A 21 15.89 -7.91 -11.70
N GLN A 22 15.85 -8.66 -10.59
CA GLN A 22 14.86 -9.71 -10.43
C GLN A 22 13.47 -9.12 -10.18
N HIS A 23 12.49 -9.45 -11.04
CA HIS A 23 11.13 -8.92 -10.94
C HIS A 23 10.10 -9.87 -11.56
N TYR A 24 8.83 -9.64 -11.25
CA TYR A 24 7.72 -10.41 -11.79
C TYR A 24 6.92 -9.60 -12.82
N VAL A 25 6.59 -10.23 -13.94
CA VAL A 25 5.68 -9.69 -14.94
C VAL A 25 4.50 -10.63 -15.13
N TYR A 26 3.30 -10.09 -15.22
CA TYR A 26 2.08 -10.84 -15.50
C TYR A 26 1.86 -10.94 -16.99
N MET A 27 1.48 -12.14 -17.45
CA MET A 27 1.29 -12.48 -18.84
C MET A 27 -0.19 -12.37 -19.21
N PHE A 28 -0.55 -11.38 -20.02
CA PHE A 28 -1.92 -11.18 -20.46
C PHE A 28 -2.07 -11.54 -21.93
N LEU A 29 -2.99 -12.45 -22.24
CA LEU A 29 -3.47 -12.69 -23.59
C LEU A 29 -4.62 -11.72 -23.89
N VAL A 30 -4.38 -10.78 -24.78
CA VAL A 30 -5.34 -9.74 -25.17
C VAL A 30 -5.87 -10.05 -26.56
N LYS A 31 -7.19 -10.24 -26.65
CA LYS A 31 -7.91 -10.43 -27.91
C LYS A 31 -8.58 -9.13 -28.32
N TRP A 32 -8.19 -8.61 -29.48
CA TRP A 32 -8.67 -7.35 -30.02
C TRP A 32 -9.91 -7.54 -30.90
N GLN A 33 -10.55 -6.43 -31.25
CA GLN A 33 -11.73 -6.41 -32.13
C GLN A 33 -11.50 -7.10 -33.48
N ASP A 34 -10.28 -6.97 -34.01
CA ASP A 34 -9.82 -7.54 -35.28
C ASP A 34 -9.49 -9.03 -35.19
N LEU A 35 -9.85 -9.66 -34.06
CA LEU A 35 -9.56 -11.05 -33.72
C LEU A 35 -8.07 -11.34 -33.51
N SER A 36 -7.19 -10.33 -33.53
CA SER A 36 -5.79 -10.53 -33.20
C SER A 36 -5.63 -10.84 -31.72
N GLU A 37 -4.82 -11.86 -31.45
CA GLU A 37 -4.46 -12.26 -30.09
C GLU A 37 -3.00 -11.89 -29.87
N LYS A 38 -2.73 -11.13 -28.81
CA LYS A 38 -1.41 -10.61 -28.49
C LYS A 38 -1.08 -10.93 -27.04
N LEU A 39 0.13 -11.41 -26.80
CA LEU A 39 0.67 -11.58 -25.46
C LEU A 39 1.35 -10.28 -25.02
N VAL A 40 0.99 -9.76 -23.86
CA VAL A 40 1.61 -8.57 -23.26
C VAL A 40 2.02 -8.82 -21.83
N TYR A 41 3.08 -8.16 -21.39
CA TYR A 41 3.70 -8.36 -20.09
C TYR A 41 3.63 -7.07 -19.27
N ARG A 42 3.10 -7.14 -18.04
CA ARG A 42 2.99 -5.96 -17.16
C ARG A 42 3.41 -6.29 -15.74
N ARG A 43 4.16 -5.40 -15.11
CA ARG A 43 4.48 -5.51 -13.68
C ARG A 43 3.26 -5.11 -12.84
N PHE A 44 3.17 -5.62 -11.62
CA PHE A 44 2.09 -5.23 -10.71
C PHE A 44 2.06 -3.71 -10.47
N THR A 45 3.23 -3.10 -10.28
CA THR A 45 3.38 -1.65 -10.11
C THR A 45 2.80 -0.87 -11.28
N GLU A 46 3.03 -1.32 -12.51
CA GLU A 46 2.45 -0.70 -13.70
C GLU A 46 0.92 -0.84 -13.75
N ILE A 47 0.38 -1.99 -13.35
CA ILE A 47 -1.08 -2.21 -13.25
C ILE A 47 -1.69 -1.29 -12.19
N TYR A 48 -0.99 -1.10 -11.07
CA TYR A 48 -1.44 -0.23 -9.98
C TYR A 48 -1.39 1.25 -10.37
N GLU A 49 -0.33 1.72 -11.02
CA GLU A 49 -0.25 3.08 -11.56
C GLU A 49 -1.31 3.34 -12.64
N PHE A 50 -1.56 2.33 -13.48
CA PHE A 50 -2.68 2.34 -14.43
C PHE A 50 -4.02 2.52 -13.70
N HIS A 51 -4.25 1.78 -12.61
CA HIS A 51 -5.45 1.87 -11.78
C HIS A 51 -5.60 3.26 -11.14
N LYS A 52 -4.54 3.82 -10.56
CA LYS A 52 -4.55 5.19 -10.00
C LYS A 52 -4.96 6.22 -11.03
N THR A 53 -4.36 6.17 -12.22
CA THR A 53 -4.69 7.09 -13.32
C THR A 53 -6.13 6.90 -13.79
N LEU A 54 -6.63 5.65 -13.85
CA LEU A 54 -8.02 5.37 -14.23
C LEU A 54 -9.02 5.99 -13.24
N LYS A 55 -8.75 5.89 -11.93
CA LYS A 55 -9.56 6.56 -10.90
C LYS A 55 -9.58 8.08 -11.08
N GLN A 56 -8.43 8.68 -11.34
CA GLN A 56 -8.31 10.12 -11.56
C GLN A 56 -9.11 10.61 -12.79
N MET A 57 -9.18 9.79 -13.84
CA MET A 57 -9.97 10.09 -15.04
C MET A 57 -11.49 9.99 -14.83
N PHE A 58 -11.92 9.13 -13.91
CA PHE A 58 -13.33 8.80 -13.68
C PHE A 58 -13.68 8.87 -12.18
N PRO A 59 -13.61 10.07 -11.56
CA PRO A 59 -13.71 10.23 -10.12
C PRO A 59 -15.10 9.86 -9.55
N ILE A 60 -16.17 10.01 -10.35
CA ILE A 60 -17.52 9.61 -9.95
C ILE A 60 -17.61 8.08 -9.87
N GLU A 61 -17.17 7.40 -10.93
CA GLU A 61 -17.20 5.94 -11.06
C GLU A 61 -16.18 5.23 -10.18
N ALA A 62 -15.15 5.96 -9.73
CA ALA A 62 -14.22 5.53 -8.70
C ALA A 62 -14.80 5.60 -7.28
N GLY A 63 -15.93 6.29 -7.11
CA GLY A 63 -16.55 6.56 -5.81
C GLY A 63 -15.85 7.67 -5.01
N ASP A 64 -15.02 8.50 -5.66
CA ASP A 64 -14.26 9.55 -4.97
C ASP A 64 -15.15 10.78 -4.66
N ILE A 65 -16.28 10.94 -5.36
CA ILE A 65 -17.30 11.98 -5.08
C ILE A 65 -18.43 11.44 -4.20
N THR A 66 -18.96 10.26 -4.55
CA THR A 66 -20.07 9.60 -3.87
C THR A 66 -19.80 8.09 -3.87
N PRO A 67 -19.65 7.44 -2.71
CA PRO A 67 -19.32 6.01 -2.61
C PRO A 67 -20.28 5.08 -3.37
N GLU A 68 -21.56 5.46 -3.47
CA GLU A 68 -22.63 4.67 -4.08
C GLU A 68 -22.49 4.53 -5.59
N ASN A 69 -21.79 5.47 -6.23
CA ASN A 69 -21.56 5.47 -7.68
C ASN A 69 -20.31 4.67 -8.09
N ARG A 70 -19.64 4.02 -7.12
CA ARG A 70 -18.44 3.25 -7.39
C ARG A 70 -18.76 2.02 -8.23
N ILE A 71 -18.22 2.01 -9.44
CA ILE A 71 -18.23 0.85 -10.34
C ILE A 71 -16.82 0.37 -10.67
N ILE A 72 -15.80 1.23 -10.53
CA ILE A 72 -14.40 0.82 -10.77
C ILE A 72 -13.97 -0.15 -9.65
N PRO A 73 -13.54 -1.38 -10.01
CA PRO A 73 -13.17 -2.41 -9.03
C PRO A 73 -12.00 -1.94 -8.16
N HIS A 74 -11.97 -2.40 -6.91
CA HIS A 74 -10.84 -2.12 -6.04
C HIS A 74 -9.62 -2.96 -6.45
N LEU A 75 -8.45 -2.33 -6.51
CA LEU A 75 -7.18 -3.03 -6.65
C LEU A 75 -6.35 -2.81 -5.39
N PRO A 76 -5.97 -3.88 -4.65
CA PRO A 76 -5.12 -3.74 -3.47
C PRO A 76 -3.81 -3.02 -3.80
N ALA A 77 -3.37 -2.17 -2.87
CA ALA A 77 -2.05 -1.57 -2.96
C ALA A 77 -0.96 -2.67 -3.04
N PRO A 78 0.15 -2.42 -3.76
CA PRO A 78 1.27 -3.34 -3.77
C PRO A 78 1.73 -3.64 -2.34
N ARG A 79 1.98 -4.92 -2.08
CA ARG A 79 2.56 -5.35 -0.80
C ARG A 79 4.07 -5.26 -0.92
N TRP A 80 4.69 -4.76 0.16
CA TRP A 80 6.13 -4.67 0.47
C TRP A 80 7.05 -5.81 -0.02
N PHE A 81 6.50 -7.01 -0.24
CA PHE A 81 7.21 -8.12 -0.86
C PHE A 81 6.44 -8.68 -2.05
N ASP A 82 7.12 -8.74 -3.19
CA ASP A 82 6.71 -9.54 -4.32
C ASP A 82 7.59 -10.78 -4.39
N GLY A 83 7.32 -11.74 -3.50
CA GLY A 83 7.81 -13.10 -3.68
C GLY A 83 6.93 -13.86 -4.68
N GLN A 84 7.39 -15.03 -5.13
CA GLN A 84 6.65 -15.85 -6.10
C GLN A 84 5.20 -16.11 -5.68
N ARG A 85 4.97 -16.39 -4.40
CA ARG A 85 3.64 -16.63 -3.83
C ARG A 85 2.74 -15.40 -3.86
N VAL A 86 3.32 -14.21 -3.68
CA VAL A 86 2.56 -12.97 -3.79
C VAL A 86 2.21 -12.72 -5.24
N ALA A 87 3.15 -12.97 -6.16
CA ALA A 87 2.88 -12.90 -7.58
C ALA A 87 1.74 -13.85 -7.99
N GLU A 88 1.79 -15.10 -7.51
CA GLU A 88 0.79 -16.16 -7.72
C GLU A 88 -0.58 -15.84 -7.11
N SER A 89 -0.64 -15.49 -5.81
CA SER A 89 -1.89 -15.15 -5.13
C SER A 89 -2.63 -13.96 -5.78
N ARG A 90 -1.89 -13.02 -6.39
CA ARG A 90 -2.47 -11.89 -7.12
C ARG A 90 -3.06 -12.28 -8.46
N GLN A 91 -2.72 -13.44 -9.03
CA GLN A 91 -3.24 -13.82 -10.34
C GLN A 91 -4.76 -13.92 -10.34
N GLY A 92 -5.36 -14.49 -9.28
CA GLY A 92 -6.81 -14.52 -9.10
C GLY A 92 -7.41 -13.11 -9.07
N THR A 93 -6.89 -12.25 -8.20
CA THR A 93 -7.31 -10.85 -8.07
C THR A 93 -7.18 -10.06 -9.37
N LEU A 94 -6.07 -10.24 -10.10
CA LEU A 94 -5.84 -9.55 -11.38
C LEU A 94 -6.75 -10.05 -12.49
N SER A 95 -7.05 -11.35 -12.51
CA SER A 95 -8.01 -11.95 -13.44
C SER A 95 -9.41 -11.37 -13.22
N GLU A 96 -9.88 -11.36 -11.97
CA GLU A 96 -11.16 -10.76 -11.58
C GLU A 96 -11.19 -9.25 -11.89
N TYR A 97 -10.12 -8.53 -11.55
CA TYR A 97 -9.99 -7.11 -11.84
C TYR A 97 -10.09 -6.80 -13.33
N CYS A 98 -9.37 -7.54 -14.19
CA CYS A 98 -9.43 -7.34 -15.64
C CYS A 98 -10.82 -7.67 -16.21
N SER A 99 -11.44 -8.75 -15.72
CA SER A 99 -12.81 -9.13 -16.09
C SER A 99 -13.81 -8.03 -15.72
N ALA A 100 -13.72 -7.51 -14.49
CA ALA A 100 -14.56 -6.41 -14.02
C ALA A 100 -14.33 -5.12 -14.81
N LEU A 101 -13.09 -4.77 -15.17
CA LEU A 101 -12.82 -3.61 -16.00
C LEU A 101 -13.41 -3.73 -17.41
N MET A 102 -13.41 -4.93 -17.99
CA MET A 102 -14.01 -5.17 -19.30
C MET A 102 -15.54 -5.05 -19.28
N SER A 103 -16.19 -5.35 -18.15
CA SER A 103 -17.64 -5.21 -18.00
C SER A 103 -18.11 -3.79 -17.69
N LEU A 104 -17.18 -2.84 -17.47
CA LEU A 104 -17.52 -1.43 -17.25
C LEU A 104 -18.13 -0.77 -18.50
N PRO A 105 -18.87 0.34 -18.30
CA PRO A 105 -19.41 1.13 -19.40
C PRO A 105 -18.35 1.49 -20.45
N VAL A 106 -18.79 1.57 -21.71
CA VAL A 106 -17.94 1.78 -22.89
C VAL A 106 -16.99 2.98 -22.74
N LYS A 107 -17.44 4.05 -22.08
CA LYS A 107 -16.63 5.24 -21.81
C LYS A 107 -15.37 4.96 -20.98
N ILE A 108 -15.36 3.87 -20.18
CA ILE A 108 -14.23 3.41 -19.38
C ILE A 108 -13.51 2.26 -20.08
N SER A 109 -14.24 1.19 -20.44
CA SER A 109 -13.66 -0.03 -21.03
C SER A 109 -13.07 0.16 -22.43
N ARG A 110 -13.40 1.26 -23.12
CA ARG A 110 -12.80 1.67 -24.40
C ARG A 110 -12.05 2.99 -24.34
N CYS A 111 -11.76 3.51 -23.14
CA CYS A 111 -11.00 4.75 -23.05
C CYS A 111 -9.55 4.56 -23.56
N PRO A 112 -8.91 5.61 -24.10
CA PRO A 112 -7.55 5.50 -24.62
C PRO A 112 -6.53 4.99 -23.60
N HIS A 113 -6.69 5.33 -22.32
CA HIS A 113 -5.81 4.86 -21.23
C HIS A 113 -5.87 3.34 -21.05
N PHE A 114 -7.09 2.78 -21.01
CA PHE A 114 -7.31 1.32 -20.95
C PHE A 114 -6.71 0.61 -22.16
N LEU A 115 -7.02 1.10 -23.37
CA LEU A 115 -6.53 0.48 -24.60
C LEU A 115 -5.00 0.56 -24.73
N ASN A 116 -4.40 1.71 -24.43
CA ASN A 116 -2.95 1.90 -24.52
C ASN A 116 -2.20 1.06 -23.49
N PHE A 117 -2.79 0.80 -22.31
CA PHE A 117 -2.17 -0.07 -21.32
C PHE A 117 -1.97 -1.49 -21.84
N PHE A 118 -2.93 -2.04 -22.58
CA PHE A 118 -2.88 -3.40 -23.13
C PHE A 118 -2.31 -3.51 -24.55
N LYS A 119 -1.91 -2.39 -25.19
CA LYS A 119 -1.20 -2.44 -26.48
C LYS A 119 0.16 -3.11 -26.35
N VAL A 120 0.56 -3.86 -27.38
CA VAL A 120 1.89 -4.46 -27.47
C VAL A 120 2.96 -3.38 -27.44
N ARG A 121 3.91 -3.49 -26.51
CA ARG A 121 5.08 -2.62 -26.40
C ARG A 121 6.29 -3.28 -27.08
N PRO A 122 7.31 -2.49 -27.50
CA PRO A 122 8.54 -3.06 -28.02
C PRO A 122 9.20 -4.08 -27.08
N ASP A 123 9.09 -3.87 -25.77
CA ASP A 123 9.64 -4.78 -24.76
C ASP A 123 8.83 -6.09 -24.61
N ASP A 124 7.58 -6.12 -25.05
CA ASP A 124 6.79 -7.37 -25.12
C ASP A 124 7.27 -8.29 -26.25
N LEU A 125 7.93 -7.72 -27.27
CA LEU A 125 8.47 -8.44 -28.43
C LEU A 125 9.92 -8.91 -28.20
N LYS A 126 10.62 -8.32 -27.22
CA LYS A 126 11.97 -8.72 -26.83
C LYS A 126 11.88 -9.96 -25.94
N LEU A 127 11.79 -11.13 -26.57
CA LEU A 127 11.95 -12.39 -25.85
C LEU A 127 13.34 -12.40 -25.19
N PRO A 128 13.47 -12.76 -23.91
CA PRO A 128 14.76 -12.87 -23.23
C PRO A 128 15.65 -13.84 -24.01
N ALA A 129 16.64 -13.28 -24.71
CA ALA A 129 17.50 -14.00 -25.61
C ALA A 129 18.27 -15.10 -24.86
N ASP A 130 18.53 -16.20 -25.56
CA ASP A 130 19.24 -17.42 -25.10
C ASP A 130 20.67 -17.15 -24.56
N SER A 131 21.14 -15.89 -24.62
CA SER A 131 22.43 -15.42 -24.11
C SER A 131 22.42 -14.96 -22.64
N GLN A 132 21.28 -15.03 -21.93
CA GLN A 132 21.22 -14.66 -20.50
C GLN A 132 21.69 -15.79 -19.58
N VAL A 133 22.50 -15.46 -18.57
CA VAL A 133 23.07 -16.41 -17.57
C VAL A 133 22.00 -17.16 -16.78
N LYS A 134 20.75 -16.63 -16.71
CA LYS A 134 19.58 -17.31 -16.16
C LYS A 134 18.34 -17.05 -17.03
N LYS A 135 17.68 -18.13 -17.47
CA LYS A 135 16.42 -18.06 -18.24
C LYS A 135 15.27 -17.61 -17.32
N PRO A 136 14.28 -16.85 -17.83
CA PRO A 136 13.10 -16.50 -17.05
C PRO A 136 12.31 -17.74 -16.65
N GLU A 137 11.80 -17.75 -15.43
CA GLU A 137 10.97 -18.83 -14.90
C GLU A 137 9.50 -18.46 -15.15
N THR A 138 8.78 -19.27 -15.93
CA THR A 138 7.37 -19.04 -16.29
C THR A 138 6.45 -19.87 -15.41
N TYR A 139 5.47 -19.21 -14.79
CA TYR A 139 4.48 -19.80 -13.90
C TYR A 139 3.08 -19.58 -14.49
N LEU A 140 2.49 -20.65 -15.01
CA LEU A 140 1.17 -20.62 -15.62
C LEU A 140 0.08 -20.81 -14.57
N MET A 141 -1.08 -20.20 -14.78
CA MET A 141 -2.22 -20.42 -13.90
C MET A 141 -2.67 -21.88 -13.98
N ALA A 142 -2.71 -22.56 -12.83
CA ALA A 142 -3.28 -23.90 -12.73
C ALA A 142 -4.78 -23.83 -13.02
N ARG A 143 -5.27 -24.68 -13.92
CA ARG A 143 -6.70 -24.91 -14.10
C ARG A 143 -7.18 -25.80 -12.95
N ASP A 144 -7.78 -25.15 -11.96
CA ASP A 144 -8.56 -25.67 -10.82
C ASP A 144 -7.91 -26.71 -9.89
N GLY A 145 -7.78 -26.35 -8.61
CA GLY A 145 -8.07 -27.27 -7.50
C GLY A 145 -6.95 -27.59 -6.50
N LYS A 146 -7.16 -27.10 -5.26
CA LYS A 146 -6.65 -27.55 -3.94
C LYS A 146 -5.33 -26.93 -3.43
N ASN A 147 -5.52 -26.04 -2.45
CA ASN A 147 -4.54 -25.59 -1.46
C ASN A 147 -3.65 -26.74 -0.99
N ASN A 148 -2.33 -26.59 -1.10
CA ASN A 148 -1.37 -27.51 -0.49
C ASN A 148 -0.41 -26.75 0.43
N ILE A 149 -0.34 -27.24 1.67
CA ILE A 149 0.42 -26.74 2.83
C ILE A 149 1.96 -27.00 2.65
N ALA A 150 2.45 -27.05 1.42
CA ALA A 150 3.88 -27.23 1.10
C ALA A 150 4.63 -25.89 0.92
N ASP A 151 3.93 -24.76 1.09
CA ASP A 151 4.36 -23.40 0.77
C ASP A 151 5.31 -22.78 1.81
N ILE A 152 6.46 -23.38 2.13
CA ILE A 152 7.49 -22.70 2.96
C ILE A 152 8.84 -22.51 2.25
N THR A 153 9.13 -23.20 1.15
CA THR A 153 10.48 -23.24 0.53
C THR A 153 10.66 -22.50 -0.81
N GLY A 154 9.81 -21.52 -1.15
CA GLY A 154 10.00 -20.69 -2.36
C GLY A 154 10.98 -19.53 -2.11
N PRO A 155 11.85 -19.16 -3.06
CA PRO A 155 12.79 -18.05 -2.88
C PRO A 155 12.05 -16.71 -2.74
N ILE A 156 12.29 -16.01 -1.63
CA ILE A 156 11.78 -14.65 -1.38
C ILE A 156 12.53 -13.68 -2.31
N ILE A 157 11.79 -12.90 -3.10
CA ILE A 157 12.36 -11.91 -4.02
C ILE A 157 12.17 -10.53 -3.40
N LEU A 158 13.28 -9.81 -3.30
CA LEU A 158 13.38 -8.52 -2.65
C LEU A 158 13.38 -7.41 -3.69
N GLN A 159 12.80 -6.26 -3.35
CA GLN A 159 12.86 -5.08 -4.21
C GLN A 159 14.25 -4.46 -4.14
N THR A 160 14.83 -4.15 -5.29
CA THR A 160 16.17 -3.59 -5.36
C THR A 160 16.11 -2.06 -5.47
N TYR A 161 16.83 -1.39 -4.57
CA TYR A 161 16.95 0.05 -4.49
C TYR A 161 18.41 0.47 -4.61
N ARG A 162 18.65 1.74 -4.92
CA ARG A 162 19.99 2.34 -4.98
C ARG A 162 20.13 3.45 -3.95
N ALA A 163 21.27 3.51 -3.29
CA ALA A 163 21.62 4.59 -2.39
C ALA A 163 21.93 5.87 -3.19
N ILE A 164 21.21 6.95 -2.88
CA ILE A 164 21.45 8.27 -3.49
C ILE A 164 22.55 9.06 -2.78
N ALA A 165 22.91 8.68 -1.55
CA ALA A 165 23.97 9.32 -0.78
C ALA A 165 24.57 8.31 0.20
N SER A 166 25.75 8.63 0.73
CA SER A 166 26.41 7.81 1.74
C SER A 166 25.77 8.01 3.12
N TYR A 167 25.48 6.93 3.84
CA TYR A 167 24.92 6.92 5.19
C TYR A 167 25.86 6.19 6.14
N GLU A 168 26.24 6.83 7.24
CA GLU A 168 27.02 6.20 8.31
C GLU A 168 26.10 5.68 9.40
N LYS A 169 26.25 4.39 9.76
CA LYS A 169 25.46 3.77 10.82
C LYS A 169 25.74 4.43 12.17
N ASN A 170 24.69 4.68 12.95
CA ASN A 170 24.80 5.20 14.31
C ASN A 170 24.62 4.08 15.38
N SER A 171 24.11 2.92 14.98
CA SER A 171 23.87 1.77 15.87
C SER A 171 24.39 0.45 15.28
N ARG A 172 24.53 -0.57 16.13
CA ARG A 172 24.94 -1.92 15.69
C ARG A 172 23.90 -2.60 14.79
N SER A 173 22.65 -2.13 14.84
CA SER A 173 21.55 -2.67 14.06
C SER A 173 21.45 -2.06 12.65
N GLU A 174 22.14 -0.95 12.42
CA GLU A 174 22.12 -0.23 11.15
C GLU A 174 23.24 -0.67 10.21
N MET A 175 23.03 -0.40 8.93
CA MET A 175 23.98 -0.69 7.86
C MET A 175 24.48 0.61 7.24
N THR A 176 25.80 0.72 7.09
CA THR A 176 26.43 1.82 6.34
C THR A 176 26.11 1.66 4.85
N LEU A 177 25.77 2.75 4.19
CA LEU A 177 25.60 2.83 2.73
C LEU A 177 26.67 3.75 2.13
N ALA A 178 27.20 3.38 0.98
CA ALA A 178 27.92 4.29 0.11
C ALA A 178 26.99 4.78 -1.03
N THR A 179 27.24 5.98 -1.51
CA THR A 179 26.53 6.51 -2.68
C THR A 179 26.64 5.55 -3.86
N GLY A 180 25.51 5.15 -4.43
CA GLY A 180 25.42 4.22 -5.55
C GLY A 180 25.36 2.74 -5.18
N ASP A 181 25.43 2.40 -3.89
CA ASP A 181 25.22 1.04 -3.43
C ASP A 181 23.83 0.53 -3.83
N VAL A 182 23.79 -0.71 -4.29
CA VAL A 182 22.55 -1.41 -4.64
C VAL A 182 22.19 -2.34 -3.48
N VAL A 183 20.98 -2.17 -2.96
CA VAL A 183 20.48 -2.90 -1.80
C VAL A 183 19.17 -3.59 -2.12
N ASP A 184 18.97 -4.76 -1.54
CA ASP A 184 17.70 -5.45 -1.56
C ASP A 184 16.92 -5.11 -0.29
N VAL A 185 15.72 -4.56 -0.44
CA VAL A 185 14.85 -4.21 0.68
C VAL A 185 14.15 -5.47 1.18
N VAL A 186 14.46 -5.83 2.42
CA VAL A 186 13.89 -6.97 3.15
C VAL A 186 12.70 -6.53 3.99
N GLU A 187 12.65 -5.31 4.52
CA GLU A 187 11.47 -4.87 5.28
C GLU A 187 11.31 -3.36 5.12
N LYS A 188 10.13 -2.92 4.68
CA LYS A 188 9.74 -1.50 4.72
C LYS A 188 8.92 -1.26 5.98
N ASN A 189 9.20 -0.16 6.66
CA ASN A 189 8.47 0.25 7.84
C ASN A 189 8.04 1.72 7.67
N GLU A 190 6.81 2.04 8.07
CA GLU A 190 6.24 3.39 8.03
C GLU A 190 7.00 4.37 8.94
N ASN A 191 7.88 3.86 9.79
CA ASN A 191 8.82 4.65 10.59
C ASN A 191 10.03 5.19 9.80
N GLY A 192 10.16 4.84 8.52
CA GLY A 192 11.21 5.31 7.61
C GLY A 192 12.56 4.60 7.75
N TRP A 193 12.67 3.63 8.65
CA TRP A 193 13.80 2.71 8.70
C TRP A 193 13.44 1.43 7.94
N TRP A 194 14.19 1.12 6.90
CA TRP A 194 13.99 -0.10 6.13
C TRP A 194 15.11 -1.09 6.42
N PHE A 195 14.78 -2.35 6.59
CA PHE A 195 15.77 -3.41 6.72
C PHE A 195 16.21 -3.82 5.33
N CYS A 196 17.50 -3.66 5.04
CA CYS A 196 18.06 -3.96 3.73
C CYS A 196 19.21 -4.96 3.85
N GLN A 197 19.46 -5.67 2.76
CA GLN A 197 20.60 -6.56 2.63
C GLN A 197 21.42 -6.22 1.39
N MET A 198 22.73 -6.41 1.54
CA MET A 198 23.73 -6.44 0.48
C MET A 198 24.41 -7.80 0.53
N LYS A 199 25.25 -8.11 -0.46
CA LYS A 199 25.93 -9.43 -0.56
C LYS A 199 26.63 -9.88 0.74
N THR A 200 27.16 -8.95 1.53
CA THR A 200 27.99 -9.25 2.71
C THR A 200 27.47 -8.65 4.01
N LYS A 201 26.41 -7.82 3.98
CA LYS A 201 25.94 -7.04 5.12
C LYS A 201 24.42 -6.92 5.09
N ARG A 202 23.81 -6.79 6.27
CA ARG A 202 22.39 -6.48 6.42
C ARG A 202 22.21 -5.55 7.60
N GLY A 203 21.17 -4.75 7.56
CA GLY A 203 20.87 -3.83 8.64
C GLY A 203 19.83 -2.81 8.22
N TRP A 204 19.47 -1.98 9.18
CA TRP A 204 18.50 -0.91 8.97
C TRP A 204 19.17 0.30 8.33
N VAL A 205 18.48 0.88 7.36
CA VAL A 205 18.92 2.07 6.64
C VAL A 205 17.74 3.05 6.49
N PRO A 206 17.99 4.35 6.42
CA PRO A 206 16.92 5.31 6.22
C PRO A 206 16.39 5.26 4.78
N ALA A 207 15.08 5.09 4.63
CA ALA A 207 14.40 5.05 3.33
C ALA A 207 14.64 6.29 2.48
N SER A 208 14.83 7.44 3.13
CA SER A 208 15.14 8.71 2.48
C SER A 208 16.46 8.72 1.69
N TYR A 209 17.38 7.80 1.97
CA TYR A 209 18.67 7.64 1.26
C TYR A 209 18.58 6.67 0.08
N LEU A 210 17.43 6.02 -0.12
CA LEU A 210 17.24 5.01 -1.16
C LEU A 210 16.32 5.53 -2.27
N GLU A 211 16.55 5.14 -3.51
CA GLU A 211 15.63 5.34 -4.62
C GLU A 211 15.34 4.02 -5.34
N PRO A 212 14.11 3.79 -5.84
CA PRO A 212 13.82 2.60 -6.63
C PRO A 212 14.61 2.61 -7.94
N LEU A 213 14.98 1.43 -8.46
CA LEU A 213 15.73 1.35 -9.71
C LEU A 213 14.90 1.65 -10.96
N ASP A 214 13.58 1.48 -10.89
CA ASP A 214 12.68 1.53 -12.04
C ASP A 214 11.95 2.87 -12.21
N SER A 215 11.76 3.62 -11.12
CA SER A 215 11.09 4.93 -11.11
C SER A 215 11.60 5.79 -9.93
N PRO A 216 11.67 7.12 -10.07
CA PRO A 216 11.94 8.01 -8.95
C PRO A 216 10.77 8.11 -7.95
N ASP A 217 9.57 7.70 -8.36
CA ASP A 217 8.36 7.74 -7.56
C ASP A 217 8.25 6.47 -6.69
N GLU A 218 7.95 6.65 -5.40
CA GLU A 218 7.64 5.52 -4.50
C GLU A 218 6.18 5.12 -4.71
N SER A 219 5.96 4.00 -5.42
CA SER A 219 4.62 3.54 -5.79
C SER A 219 3.81 2.97 -4.62
N GLU A 220 4.46 2.69 -3.49
CA GLU A 220 3.84 2.07 -2.31
C GLU A 220 3.42 3.06 -1.22
N ASP A 221 3.66 4.36 -1.41
CA ASP A 221 3.14 5.36 -0.49
C ASP A 221 1.60 5.35 -0.50
N PRO A 222 0.95 5.33 0.68
CA PRO A 222 -0.50 5.42 0.78
C PRO A 222 -0.99 6.77 0.27
N GLU A 223 -2.23 6.85 -0.20
CA GLU A 223 -2.83 8.14 -0.58
C GLU A 223 -3.09 9.03 0.65
N PRO A 224 -3.03 10.37 0.53
CA PRO A 224 -3.37 11.27 1.63
C PRO A 224 -4.82 11.08 2.10
N ASN A 225 -5.02 10.96 3.40
CA ASN A 225 -6.32 10.97 4.06
C ASN A 225 -6.58 12.33 4.73
N TYR A 226 -7.25 13.25 4.02
CA TYR A 226 -7.57 14.59 4.53
C TYR A 226 -8.63 14.60 5.65
N GLU A 227 -9.30 13.48 5.91
CA GLU A 227 -10.13 13.33 7.11
C GLU A 227 -9.30 13.49 8.37
N GLY A 228 -8.09 12.92 8.36
CA GLY A 228 -7.17 12.91 9.48
C GLY A 228 -7.46 11.78 10.45
N GLU A 229 -6.41 11.10 10.90
CA GLU A 229 -6.50 10.14 12.01
C GLU A 229 -5.97 10.79 13.30
N PRO A 230 -6.66 10.66 14.44
CA PRO A 230 -6.20 11.25 15.69
C PRO A 230 -5.01 10.48 16.27
N TYR A 231 -3.91 11.20 16.52
CA TYR A 231 -2.69 10.70 17.14
C TYR A 231 -2.26 11.63 18.27
N VAL A 232 -1.44 11.10 19.18
CA VAL A 232 -0.83 11.82 20.29
C VAL A 232 0.68 11.76 20.15
N THR A 233 1.33 12.90 20.37
CA THR A 233 2.80 13.00 20.39
C THR A 233 3.35 12.32 21.64
N ILE A 234 4.19 11.31 21.47
CA ILE A 234 4.78 10.53 22.59
C ILE A 234 6.20 10.96 22.94
N LYS A 235 6.79 11.83 22.12
CA LYS A 235 8.11 12.46 22.34
C LYS A 235 8.12 13.83 21.67
N SER A 236 8.64 14.85 22.37
CA SER A 236 8.77 16.19 21.80
C SER A 236 9.77 16.23 20.64
N TYR A 237 9.49 17.10 19.67
CA TYR A 237 10.35 17.35 18.53
C TYR A 237 10.28 18.82 18.13
N THR A 238 11.43 19.38 17.79
CA THR A 238 11.58 20.78 17.35
C THR A 238 11.88 20.77 15.86
N ALA A 239 11.07 21.49 15.09
CA ALA A 239 11.26 21.67 13.66
C ALA A 239 12.65 22.24 13.35
N LEU A 240 13.36 21.58 12.43
CA LEU A 240 14.66 21.98 11.90
C LEU A 240 14.52 22.62 10.52
N LEU A 241 13.48 22.23 9.77
CA LEU A 241 13.15 22.75 8.45
C LEU A 241 11.80 23.49 8.47
N GLU A 242 11.61 24.42 7.54
CA GLU A 242 10.39 25.24 7.43
C GLU A 242 9.12 24.43 7.15
N ASP A 243 9.27 23.23 6.57
CA ASP A 243 8.16 22.34 6.25
C ASP A 243 7.85 21.33 7.38
N GLU A 244 8.46 21.47 8.56
CA GLU A 244 8.27 20.63 9.75
C GLU A 244 7.44 21.33 10.84
N VAL A 245 6.88 20.54 11.76
CA VAL A 245 6.09 21.06 12.90
C VAL A 245 6.81 20.75 14.21
N SER A 246 6.92 21.76 15.07
CA SER A 246 7.32 21.58 16.47
C SER A 246 6.12 21.14 17.29
N LEU A 247 6.21 19.99 17.98
CA LEU A 247 5.16 19.49 18.86
C LEU A 247 5.76 19.06 20.20
N GLU A 248 5.01 19.33 21.26
CA GLU A 248 5.34 18.86 22.61
C GLU A 248 4.76 17.47 22.87
N GLN A 249 5.33 16.77 23.86
CA GLN A 249 4.81 15.48 24.28
C GLN A 249 3.41 15.64 24.90
N GLY A 250 2.47 14.80 24.49
CA GLY A 250 1.08 14.82 24.94
C GLY A 250 0.12 15.58 24.02
N GLU A 251 0.62 16.29 23.01
CA GLU A 251 -0.24 17.01 22.07
C GLU A 251 -1.04 16.07 21.18
N THR A 252 -2.31 16.40 20.94
CA THR A 252 -3.16 15.67 19.99
C THR A 252 -3.13 16.33 18.63
N ILE A 253 -2.88 15.56 17.59
CA ILE A 253 -2.80 16.00 16.20
C ILE A 253 -3.58 15.05 15.28
N GLU A 254 -3.76 15.46 14.03
CA GLU A 254 -4.38 14.64 12.99
C GLU A 254 -3.34 14.25 11.94
N VAL A 255 -3.08 12.95 11.77
CA VAL A 255 -2.21 12.43 10.71
C VAL A 255 -3.00 12.38 9.41
N ILE A 256 -2.53 13.08 8.37
CA ILE A 256 -3.20 13.14 7.07
C ILE A 256 -2.45 12.40 5.95
N HIS A 257 -1.17 12.03 6.13
CA HIS A 257 -0.44 11.24 5.13
C HIS A 257 0.70 10.45 5.76
N LYS A 258 0.65 9.11 5.67
CA LYS A 258 1.60 8.18 6.27
C LYS A 258 2.70 7.74 5.29
N LEU A 259 3.59 8.67 4.92
CA LEU A 259 4.70 8.41 3.99
C LEU A 259 5.67 7.35 4.54
N LEU A 260 6.21 6.50 3.66
CA LEU A 260 7.14 5.42 4.02
C LEU A 260 8.56 5.88 4.32
N ASP A 261 8.84 7.18 4.19
CA ASP A 261 10.12 7.79 4.56
C ASP A 261 10.22 8.13 6.07
N GLY A 262 9.16 7.86 6.83
CA GLY A 262 9.11 8.09 8.28
C GLY A 262 8.67 9.50 8.69
N TRP A 263 8.44 10.38 7.72
CA TRP A 263 8.03 11.76 7.95
C TRP A 263 6.59 11.95 7.48
N TRP A 264 5.66 11.75 8.41
CA TRP A 264 4.24 11.87 8.11
C TRP A 264 3.82 13.33 8.02
N VAL A 265 2.82 13.59 7.19
CA VAL A 265 2.17 14.90 7.18
C VAL A 265 1.11 14.92 8.25
N VAL A 266 1.25 15.87 9.18
CA VAL A 266 0.32 16.09 10.29
C VAL A 266 -0.39 17.42 10.13
N ARG A 267 -1.58 17.51 10.71
CA ARG A 267 -2.37 18.71 10.86
C ARG A 267 -2.56 18.99 12.35
N LYS A 268 -2.21 20.20 12.77
CA LYS A 268 -2.57 20.77 14.06
C LYS A 268 -3.30 22.06 13.78
N GLU A 269 -4.59 22.07 14.07
CA GLU A 269 -5.48 23.20 13.73
C GLU A 269 -5.41 23.49 12.22
N ASP A 270 -4.95 24.69 11.84
CA ASP A 270 -4.84 25.13 10.44
C ASP A 270 -3.44 24.93 9.83
N ILE A 271 -2.48 24.42 10.59
CA ILE A 271 -1.09 24.24 10.16
C ILE A 271 -0.87 22.78 9.75
N THR A 272 -0.28 22.58 8.57
CA THR A 272 0.21 21.28 8.10
C THR A 272 1.73 21.30 7.98
N GLY A 273 2.38 20.20 8.36
CA GLY A 273 3.82 20.03 8.20
C GLY A 273 4.25 18.59 8.43
N TYR A 274 5.54 18.32 8.27
CA TYR A 274 6.14 17.02 8.52
C TYR A 274 6.42 16.81 10.00
N PHE A 275 6.17 15.59 10.47
CA PHE A 275 6.51 15.16 11.81
C PHE A 275 6.98 13.69 11.82
N PRO A 276 7.99 13.33 12.63
CA PRO A 276 8.47 11.95 12.70
C PRO A 276 7.38 10.99 13.18
N SER A 277 7.06 9.98 12.37
CA SER A 277 6.00 9.01 12.71
C SER A 277 6.34 8.20 13.96
N MET A 278 7.62 7.96 14.22
CA MET A 278 8.12 7.30 15.43
C MET A 278 7.73 8.00 16.73
N TYR A 279 7.41 9.30 16.66
CA TYR A 279 7.07 10.10 17.84
C TYR A 279 5.57 10.29 17.99
N LEU A 280 4.77 9.53 17.23
CA LEU A 280 3.32 9.56 17.27
C LEU A 280 2.77 8.20 17.69
N GLN A 281 1.68 8.21 18.45
CA GLN A 281 0.90 7.03 18.81
C GLN A 281 -0.57 7.28 18.53
N LYS A 282 -1.29 6.29 18.01
CA LYS A 282 -2.72 6.44 17.73
C LYS A 282 -3.47 6.78 19.02
N ALA A 283 -4.39 7.74 18.98
CA ALA A 283 -5.15 8.15 20.16
C ALA A 283 -5.92 6.95 20.76
N GLY A 284 -5.86 6.81 22.08
CA GLY A 284 -6.51 5.72 22.82
C GLY A 284 -5.70 4.41 22.90
N GLN A 285 -4.48 4.36 22.38
CA GLN A 285 -3.56 3.22 22.57
C GLN A 285 -2.55 3.49 23.70
N ASP A 286 -1.95 2.43 24.24
CA ASP A 286 -0.97 2.53 25.32
C ASP A 286 0.33 3.21 24.85
N VAL A 287 0.68 4.32 25.51
CA VAL A 287 1.85 5.14 25.23
C VAL A 287 3.15 4.43 25.68
N ALA A 288 3.08 3.57 26.70
CA ALA A 288 4.26 2.91 27.26
C ALA A 288 4.89 1.90 26.27
N GLU A 289 4.07 1.15 25.55
CA GLU A 289 4.55 0.22 24.51
C GLU A 289 5.23 0.97 23.37
N ALA A 290 4.67 2.11 22.96
CA ALA A 290 5.21 2.94 21.88
C ALA A 290 6.58 3.56 22.26
N GLN A 291 6.70 4.04 23.49
CA GLN A 291 7.96 4.57 24.02
C GLN A 291 9.08 3.52 24.10
N SER A 292 8.73 2.26 24.37
CA SER A 292 9.71 1.16 24.39
C SER A 292 10.36 0.92 23.02
N LYS A 293 9.58 1.07 21.93
CA LYS A 293 10.04 0.88 20.54
C LYS A 293 10.98 1.98 20.06
N ILE A 294 10.80 3.22 20.54
CA ILE A 294 11.66 4.37 20.22
C ILE A 294 13.10 4.17 20.73
N LYS A 295 13.33 3.39 21.80
CA LYS A 295 14.65 3.28 22.45
C LYS A 295 15.75 2.70 21.57
N SER A 296 15.42 2.10 20.43
CA SER A 296 16.41 1.47 19.55
C SER A 296 17.01 2.40 18.48
N ARG A 297 16.27 3.40 17.98
CA ARG A 297 16.70 4.32 16.88
C ARG A 297 16.02 5.68 16.97
N GLY A 298 16.72 6.72 16.51
CA GLY A 298 16.16 8.07 16.33
C GLY A 298 15.23 8.18 15.11
N ALA A 299 14.65 9.36 14.91
CA ALA A 299 13.93 9.65 13.67
C ALA A 299 14.88 9.49 12.47
N PRO A 300 14.44 8.90 11.34
CA PRO A 300 15.30 8.77 10.17
C PRO A 300 15.63 10.17 9.61
N PRO A 301 16.85 10.40 9.10
CA PRO A 301 17.19 11.64 8.42
C PRO A 301 16.26 11.88 7.22
N ARG A 302 15.95 13.15 6.91
CA ARG A 302 15.11 13.49 5.76
C ARG A 302 15.91 13.54 4.48
N ARG A 303 15.25 13.32 3.34
CA ARG A 303 15.89 13.51 2.04
C ARG A 303 16.33 14.97 1.83
N SER A 304 15.57 15.92 2.35
CA SER A 304 15.89 17.35 2.28
C SER A 304 17.15 17.74 3.06
N SER A 305 17.62 16.93 4.02
CA SER A 305 18.88 17.17 4.73
C SER A 305 20.10 16.58 4.01
N ILE A 306 19.93 15.98 2.83
CA ILE A 306 21.03 15.38 2.05
C ILE A 306 21.55 16.40 1.04
N HIS A 307 22.77 16.90 1.23
CA HIS A 307 23.37 17.92 0.35
C HIS A 307 23.85 17.39 -1.01
N ASN A 308 24.32 16.14 -1.08
CA ASN A 308 24.92 15.54 -2.27
C ASN A 308 24.16 14.29 -2.73
N ALA A 309 22.86 14.44 -3.00
CA ALA A 309 22.03 13.35 -3.50
C ALA A 309 22.29 13.09 -5.00
N HIS A 310 22.71 11.87 -5.34
CA HIS A 310 22.99 11.41 -6.70
C HIS A 310 21.94 10.41 -7.18
N SER A 311 20.90 10.93 -7.83
CA SER A 311 19.85 10.11 -8.43
C SER A 311 20.28 9.54 -9.79
N ILE A 312 19.84 8.32 -10.10
CA ILE A 312 19.93 7.73 -11.46
C ILE A 312 18.82 8.22 -12.40
N HIS A 313 17.79 8.89 -11.85
CA HIS A 313 16.63 9.32 -12.61
C HIS A 313 16.79 10.78 -13.05
N GLN A 314 16.47 11.07 -14.32
CA GLN A 314 16.46 12.45 -14.83
C GLN A 314 15.24 13.25 -14.31
N ARG A 315 14.14 12.55 -13.99
CA ARG A 315 12.92 13.17 -13.45
C ARG A 315 12.96 13.16 -11.93
N SER A 316 12.53 14.25 -11.32
CA SER A 316 12.36 14.35 -9.87
C SER A 316 11.16 13.55 -9.39
N ARG A 317 11.24 13.01 -8.17
CA ARG A 317 10.11 12.38 -7.45
C ARG A 317 8.97 13.38 -7.30
N LYS A 318 7.75 12.93 -7.57
CA LYS A 318 6.53 13.70 -7.32
C LYS A 318 6.27 13.78 -5.82
N ARG A 319 6.18 15.00 -5.29
CA ARG A 319 5.82 15.27 -3.89
C ARG A 319 4.82 16.41 -3.83
N ILE A 320 3.78 16.26 -3.01
CA ILE A 320 2.81 17.32 -2.75
C ILE A 320 3.46 18.36 -1.83
N SER A 321 3.41 19.64 -2.20
CA SER A 321 3.92 20.75 -1.37
C SER A 321 3.09 20.96 -0.10
N GLN A 322 3.66 21.52 0.97
CA GLN A 322 2.91 21.85 2.19
C GLN A 322 1.72 22.78 1.93
N ASP A 323 1.85 23.78 1.05
CA ASP A 323 0.71 24.62 0.66
C ASP A 323 -0.42 23.88 -0.04
N ALA A 324 -0.10 22.80 -0.76
CA ALA A 324 -1.11 21.95 -1.38
C ALA A 324 -1.80 21.08 -0.31
N TYR A 325 -1.04 20.51 0.64
CA TYR A 325 -1.63 19.80 1.79
C TYR A 325 -2.56 20.70 2.59
N ARG A 326 -2.10 21.91 2.95
CA ARG A 326 -2.89 22.91 3.69
C ARG A 326 -4.18 23.26 2.95
N ARG A 327 -4.10 23.61 1.65
CA ARG A 327 -5.28 23.95 0.84
C ARG A 327 -6.27 22.79 0.74
N ASN A 328 -5.78 21.57 0.50
CA ASN A 328 -6.64 20.40 0.37
C ASN A 328 -7.29 20.02 1.71
N SER A 329 -6.52 20.09 2.80
CA SER A 329 -7.00 19.89 4.16
C SER A 329 -8.13 20.86 4.53
N VAL A 330 -7.91 22.17 4.34
CA VAL A 330 -8.91 23.20 4.64
C VAL A 330 -10.17 23.02 3.80
N ARG A 331 -10.02 22.74 2.49
CA ARG A 331 -11.16 22.47 1.60
C ARG A 331 -11.98 21.28 2.06
N PHE A 332 -11.33 20.18 2.46
CA PHE A 332 -12.00 18.99 2.96
C PHE A 332 -12.81 19.29 4.24
N LEU A 333 -12.20 19.99 5.20
CA LEU A 333 -12.88 20.35 6.46
C LEU A 333 -14.08 21.28 6.23
N GLN A 334 -13.96 22.25 5.32
CA GLN A 334 -15.08 23.14 4.95
C GLN A 334 -16.24 22.39 4.28
N GLN A 335 -15.94 21.44 3.40
CA GLN A 335 -16.96 20.59 2.78
C GLN A 335 -17.68 19.73 3.83
N ARG A 336 -16.94 19.17 4.80
CA ARG A 336 -17.52 18.40 5.91
C ARG A 336 -18.45 19.24 6.79
N GLN A 337 -18.10 20.50 7.07
CA GLN A 337 -18.97 21.40 7.85
C GLN A 337 -20.25 21.82 7.11
N ARG A 338 -20.25 21.80 5.77
CA ARG A 338 -21.42 22.11 4.93
C ARG A 338 -22.39 20.94 4.77
N GLN A 339 -21.99 19.72 5.13
CA GLN A 339 -22.92 18.60 5.20
C GLN A 339 -23.73 18.72 6.51
N PRO A 340 -25.08 18.66 6.46
CA PRO A 340 -25.88 18.65 7.67
C PRO A 340 -25.49 17.43 8.50
N ARG A 341 -25.06 17.63 9.74
CA ARG A 341 -25.05 16.55 10.73
C ARG A 341 -26.47 15.97 10.73
N SER A 342 -26.62 14.70 10.35
CA SER A 342 -27.82 13.94 10.69
C SER A 342 -27.93 13.96 12.22
N GLY A 343 -28.82 14.81 12.72
CA GLY A 343 -29.02 15.03 14.14
C GLY A 343 -29.50 13.75 14.85
N PRO A 344 -29.37 13.68 16.18
CA PRO A 344 -29.80 12.52 16.93
C PRO A 344 -31.31 12.32 16.76
N GLN A 345 -31.71 11.07 16.53
CA GLN A 345 -33.11 10.67 16.50
C GLN A 345 -33.81 11.17 17.77
N ARG A 346 -34.69 12.16 17.60
CA ARG A 346 -35.50 12.72 18.68
C ARG A 346 -36.42 11.64 19.22
N ALA A 347 -36.37 11.48 20.53
CA ALA A 347 -37.32 10.75 21.34
C ALA A 347 -38.77 11.11 20.99
N GLY A 348 -39.57 10.10 20.65
CA GLY A 348 -41.02 10.16 20.68
C GLY A 348 -41.50 9.97 22.12
N ASN A 349 -42.23 10.97 22.62
CA ASN A 349 -42.84 11.02 23.96
C ASN A 349 -44.18 10.22 23.99
N PRO A 350 -44.86 10.04 25.15
CA PRO A 350 -45.28 8.72 25.61
C PRO A 350 -46.81 8.58 25.82
N LEU A 351 -47.20 7.39 26.31
CA LEU A 351 -48.47 7.02 26.98
C LEU A 351 -49.67 6.62 26.09
N LEU A 352 -50.00 5.32 26.10
CA LEU A 352 -51.03 4.81 27.02
C LEU A 352 -51.00 3.27 27.09
N THR A 353 -50.90 2.83 28.34
CA THR A 353 -50.89 1.47 28.88
C THR A 353 -52.23 0.76 28.76
N THR A 354 -52.21 -0.56 28.60
CA THR A 354 -52.87 -1.51 29.53
C THR A 354 -52.35 -2.93 29.27
N ASN A 355 -51.62 -3.47 30.24
CA ASN A 355 -51.97 -4.64 31.08
C ASN A 355 -51.88 -5.99 30.37
N CYS A 356 -51.41 -7.08 30.97
CA CYS A 356 -50.73 -7.42 32.21
C CYS A 356 -50.70 -8.96 32.13
N LYS A 357 -49.56 -9.62 32.42
CA LYS A 357 -49.54 -10.75 33.37
C LYS A 357 -48.11 -11.19 33.65
N LYS A 358 -47.86 -11.24 34.97
CA LYS A 358 -46.76 -11.83 35.74
C LYS A 358 -46.61 -13.32 35.36
N GLU A 359 -45.47 -13.98 35.54
CA GLU A 359 -44.98 -14.40 36.86
C GLU A 359 -43.48 -14.74 36.88
N LYS A 360 -42.94 -14.61 38.09
CA LYS A 360 -41.56 -14.81 38.56
C LYS A 360 -41.42 -16.22 39.18
N LEU A 361 -40.16 -16.54 39.50
CA LEU A 361 -39.65 -17.48 40.52
C LEU A 361 -39.48 -18.93 40.06
N SER A 362 -38.55 -19.73 40.59
CA SER A 362 -37.25 -19.60 41.26
C SER A 362 -36.81 -21.05 41.58
N GLU A 363 -35.53 -21.24 41.89
CA GLU A 363 -34.97 -22.32 42.73
C GLU A 363 -34.82 -23.76 42.16
N ASP A 364 -33.56 -24.08 41.88
CA ASP A 364 -32.72 -25.10 42.55
C ASP A 364 -33.12 -26.57 42.72
N ASN A 365 -32.06 -27.37 42.49
CA ASN A 365 -31.69 -28.66 43.08
C ASN A 365 -32.17 -29.99 42.46
N ALA A 366 -31.27 -30.54 41.65
CA ALA A 366 -30.41 -31.67 42.02
C ALA A 366 -30.68 -33.07 41.39
N VAL A 367 -29.53 -33.73 41.25
CA VAL A 367 -29.21 -35.17 41.30
C VAL A 367 -28.99 -35.95 39.98
N TYR A 368 -27.81 -36.57 39.97
CA TYR A 368 -27.34 -37.81 39.31
C TYR A 368 -26.39 -37.75 38.11
N ASN A 369 -25.08 -37.66 38.44
CA ASN A 369 -23.97 -38.56 38.06
C ASN A 369 -24.15 -39.51 36.86
N CYS A 370 -23.20 -39.51 35.90
CA CYS A 370 -22.12 -40.52 35.78
C CYS A 370 -21.43 -40.54 34.40
N ILE A 371 -20.08 -40.40 34.41
CA ILE A 371 -19.10 -41.33 33.79
C ILE A 371 -19.08 -41.41 32.23
N LYS A 372 -17.99 -41.21 31.47
CA LYS A 372 -16.61 -41.71 31.63
C LYS A 372 -15.64 -41.01 30.67
N THR A 373 -14.53 -40.50 31.19
CA THR A 373 -13.24 -40.40 30.50
C THR A 373 -12.37 -41.59 30.93
N ARG A 374 -11.68 -42.24 29.98
CA ARG A 374 -10.52 -43.14 30.13
C ARG A 374 -10.10 -43.51 28.69
N LYS A 375 -8.83 -43.48 28.26
CA LYS A 375 -7.54 -43.67 28.93
C LYS A 375 -6.43 -43.06 28.05
N TYR A 376 -5.44 -42.44 28.69
CA TYR A 376 -4.03 -42.50 28.29
C TYR A 376 -3.34 -43.64 29.07
N LEU A 377 -2.18 -44.06 28.57
CA LEU A 377 -1.18 -45.04 29.05
C LEU A 377 -1.27 -46.43 28.41
N GLU A 378 -0.52 -46.59 27.31
CA GLU A 378 0.79 -47.27 27.31
C GLU A 378 1.82 -46.41 26.58
#